data_AF-A0A521WSP7-F1
#
_entry.id   AF-A0A521WSP7-F1
#
_cell.length_a   1.000
_cell.length_b   1.000
_cell.length_c   1.000
_cell.angle_alpha   90.00
_cell.angle_beta   90.00
_cell.angle_gamma   90.00
#
_symmetry.space_group_name_H-M   'P 1'
#
loop_
_entity.id
_entity.type
_entity.pdbx_description
1 polymer ?
#
loop_
_entity_poly.entity_id
_entity_poly.type
_entity_poly.pdbx_seq_one_letter_code
_entity_poly.pdbx_strand_id
1 'polypeptide(L)'
;MSKFPEIGVRLRDFGDRNFSKMIDFAKALGCSPQTLSKYLNGERRPGNKMIERLEKLGCNRQWLLFGTVEYKAPDTDLIVKEKGGMFFSMPGNISEKEAKRLKELFNLIATAPAGERERLEELVNIFLRR
;
A
#
# COMPACT_ATOMS: atom_id res chain seq x y z
N MET A 1 26.43 -11.45 3.75
CA MET A 1 25.21 -11.06 4.49
C MET A 1 24.49 -9.97 3.72
N SER A 2 23.20 -10.15 3.46
CA SER A 2 22.33 -9.09 2.91
C SER A 2 22.25 -7.95 3.93
N LYS A 3 22.47 -6.71 3.48
CA LYS A 3 22.47 -5.53 4.35
C LYS A 3 21.08 -4.89 4.48
N PHE A 4 20.20 -5.15 3.53
CA PHE A 4 18.85 -4.56 3.44
C PHE A 4 17.82 -5.61 2.94
N PRO A 5 17.64 -6.72 3.67
CA PRO A 5 16.80 -7.82 3.21
C PRO A 5 15.35 -7.41 2.96
N GLU A 6 14.79 -6.50 3.78
CA GLU A 6 13.37 -6.12 3.69
C GLU A 6 13.07 -5.28 2.43
N ILE A 7 14.00 -4.43 2.01
CA ILE A 7 13.85 -3.63 0.78
C ILE A 7 13.94 -4.53 -0.44
N GLY A 8 14.86 -5.50 -0.43
CA GLY A 8 15.00 -6.47 -1.51
C GLY A 8 13.73 -7.31 -1.71
N VAL A 9 13.12 -7.76 -0.60
CA VAL A 9 11.85 -8.50 -0.61
C VAL A 9 10.72 -7.66 -1.19
N ARG A 10 10.55 -6.41 -0.75
CA ARG A 10 9.51 -5.51 -1.27
C ARG A 10 9.73 -5.17 -2.75
N LEU A 11 10.97 -4.95 -3.15
CA LEU A 11 11.31 -4.67 -4.54
C LEU A 11 11.00 -5.87 -5.44
N ARG A 12 11.24 -7.10 -4.94
CA ARG A 12 10.88 -8.34 -5.63
C ARG A 12 9.36 -8.48 -5.75
N ASP A 13 8.65 -8.30 -4.64
CA ASP A 13 7.19 -8.34 -4.61
C ASP A 13 6.55 -7.35 -5.60
N PHE A 14 7.07 -6.11 -5.68
CA PHE A 14 6.62 -5.15 -6.68
C PHE A 14 6.91 -5.62 -8.11
N GLY A 15 8.11 -6.13 -8.37
CA GLY A 15 8.49 -6.66 -9.68
C GLY A 15 7.59 -7.79 -10.14
N ASP A 16 7.35 -8.79 -9.27
CA ASP A 16 6.55 -9.98 -9.58
C ASP A 16 5.06 -9.63 -9.82
N ARG A 17 4.52 -8.63 -9.14
CA ARG A 17 3.12 -8.20 -9.31
C ARG A 17 2.88 -7.39 -10.59
N ASN A 18 3.87 -6.63 -11.04
CA ASN A 18 3.70 -5.65 -12.13
C ASN A 18 4.35 -6.09 -13.44
N PHE A 19 5.20 -7.11 -13.42
CA PHE A 19 5.93 -7.58 -14.60
C PHE A 19 5.92 -9.10 -14.68
N SER A 20 5.65 -9.64 -15.87
CA SER A 20 5.66 -11.10 -16.08
C SER A 20 7.06 -11.72 -15.94
N LYS A 21 8.12 -10.93 -16.19
CA LYS A 21 9.52 -11.38 -16.07
C LYS A 21 10.37 -10.29 -15.45
N MET A 22 11.27 -10.70 -14.54
CA MET A 22 12.23 -9.80 -13.88
C MET A 22 13.19 -9.09 -14.85
N ILE A 23 13.43 -9.66 -16.03
CA ILE A 23 14.20 -8.99 -17.09
C ILE A 23 13.48 -7.74 -17.60
N ASP A 24 12.15 -7.80 -17.74
CA ASP A 24 11.35 -6.68 -18.22
C ASP A 24 11.24 -5.60 -17.14
N PHE A 25 11.20 -6.00 -15.87
CA PHE A 25 11.33 -5.06 -14.75
C PHE A 25 12.69 -4.34 -14.75
N ALA A 26 13.79 -5.07 -14.97
CA ALA A 26 15.12 -4.46 -15.07
C ALA A 26 15.22 -3.46 -16.24
N LYS A 27 14.65 -3.82 -17.40
CA LYS A 27 14.55 -2.93 -18.57
C LYS A 27 13.72 -1.68 -18.27
N ALA A 28 12.57 -1.82 -17.62
CA ALA A 28 11.70 -0.71 -17.23
C ALA A 28 12.40 0.26 -16.26
N LEU A 29 13.25 -0.27 -15.38
CA LEU A 29 14.10 0.53 -14.49
C LEU A 29 15.36 1.10 -15.17
N GLY A 30 15.60 0.78 -16.44
CA GLY A 30 16.78 1.23 -17.18
C GLY A 30 18.08 0.75 -16.54
N CYS A 31 18.13 -0.50 -16.08
CA CYS A 31 19.30 -1.12 -15.46
C CYS A 31 19.53 -2.56 -15.95
N SER A 32 20.73 -3.10 -15.73
CA SER A 32 21.01 -4.51 -16.06
C SER A 32 20.36 -5.47 -15.05
N PRO A 33 20.00 -6.70 -15.45
CA PRO A 33 19.49 -7.72 -14.52
C PRO A 33 20.43 -8.00 -13.34
N GLN A 34 21.74 -7.94 -13.57
CA GLN A 34 22.76 -8.08 -12.53
C GLN A 34 22.70 -6.94 -11.52
N THR A 35 22.46 -5.72 -11.98
CA THR A 35 22.28 -4.55 -11.12
C THR A 35 21.01 -4.67 -10.30
N LEU A 36 19.89 -5.09 -10.93
CA LEU A 36 18.63 -5.34 -10.24
C LEU A 36 18.81 -6.42 -9.16
N SER A 37 19.49 -7.53 -9.47
CA SER A 37 19.73 -8.63 -8.53
C SER A 37 20.40 -8.16 -7.23
N LYS A 38 21.37 -7.23 -7.29
CA LYS A 38 22.00 -6.65 -6.09
C LYS A 38 21.01 -5.91 -5.20
N TYR A 39 19.99 -5.27 -5.76
CA TYR A 39 18.92 -4.64 -4.98
C TYR A 39 17.95 -5.68 -4.42
N LEU A 40 17.52 -6.65 -5.25
CA LEU A 40 16.60 -7.71 -4.84
C LEU A 40 17.17 -8.59 -3.72
N ASN A 41 18.48 -8.80 -3.71
CA ASN A 41 19.17 -9.56 -2.67
C ASN A 41 19.53 -8.70 -1.45
N GLY A 42 19.20 -7.41 -1.45
CA GLY A 42 19.51 -6.47 -0.36
C GLY A 42 21.00 -6.20 -0.16
N GLU A 43 21.84 -6.47 -1.19
CA GLU A 43 23.26 -6.13 -1.17
C GLU A 43 23.49 -4.62 -1.36
N ARG A 44 22.55 -3.95 -2.01
CA ARG A 44 22.53 -2.50 -2.21
C ARG A 44 21.16 -1.92 -1.91
N ARG A 45 21.16 -0.70 -1.37
CA ARG A 45 19.94 0.11 -1.23
C ARG A 45 19.73 0.94 -2.50
N PRO A 46 18.51 1.01 -3.05
CA PRO A 46 18.19 1.94 -4.13
C PRO A 46 18.50 3.38 -3.70
N GLY A 47 19.33 4.08 -4.49
CA GLY A 47 19.54 5.52 -4.31
C GLY A 47 18.38 6.34 -4.89
N ASN A 48 18.40 7.66 -4.69
CA ASN A 48 17.31 8.57 -5.10
C ASN A 48 16.89 8.38 -6.57
N LYS A 49 17.85 8.33 -7.51
CA LYS A 49 17.56 8.10 -8.94
C LYS A 49 16.82 6.80 -9.22
N MET A 50 17.08 5.74 -8.46
CA MET A 50 16.41 4.45 -8.63
C MET A 50 15.01 4.49 -8.01
N ILE A 51 14.85 5.17 -6.87
CA ILE A 51 13.55 5.39 -6.23
C ILE A 51 12.64 6.21 -7.15
N GLU A 52 13.13 7.28 -7.76
CA GLU A 52 12.35 8.09 -8.71
C GLU A 52 11.88 7.27 -9.92
N ARG A 53 12.70 6.34 -10.40
CA ARG A 53 12.30 5.42 -11.49
C ARG A 53 11.22 4.44 -11.03
N LEU A 54 11.34 3.92 -9.81
CA LEU A 54 10.34 3.05 -9.20
C LEU A 54 9.01 3.79 -9.01
N GLU A 55 9.04 5.04 -8.54
CA GLU A 55 7.86 5.89 -8.40
C GLU A 55 7.17 6.13 -9.74
N LYS A 56 7.93 6.39 -10.81
CA LYS A 56 7.38 6.52 -12.18
C LYS A 56 6.71 5.25 -12.70
N LEU A 57 7.10 4.09 -12.19
CA LEU A 57 6.46 2.81 -12.48
C LEU A 57 5.27 2.51 -11.55
N GLY A 58 4.91 3.45 -10.65
CA GLY A 58 3.80 3.30 -9.71
C GLY A 58 4.19 2.66 -8.37
N CYS A 59 5.47 2.46 -8.09
CA CYS A 59 5.92 1.93 -6.81
C CYS A 59 5.80 2.99 -5.71
N ASN A 60 5.05 2.70 -4.65
CA ASN A 60 4.96 3.60 -3.50
C ASN A 60 6.28 3.63 -2.72
N ARG A 61 6.93 4.80 -2.67
CA ARG A 61 8.21 5.01 -1.97
C ARG A 61 8.13 4.69 -0.48
N GLN A 62 7.05 5.07 0.20
CA GLN A 62 6.91 4.85 1.64
C GLN A 62 6.86 3.35 1.96
N TRP A 63 6.10 2.61 1.16
CA TRP A 63 6.04 1.16 1.23
C TRP A 63 7.39 0.51 0.93
N LEU A 64 8.06 0.95 -0.14
CA LEU A 64 9.37 0.41 -0.53
C LEU A 64 10.44 0.62 0.56
N LEU A 65 10.45 1.78 1.23
CA LEU A 65 11.49 2.12 2.21
C LEU A 65 11.15 1.65 3.63
N PHE A 66 9.90 1.78 4.07
CA PHE A 66 9.51 1.54 5.46
C PHE A 66 8.54 0.37 5.65
N GLY A 67 7.98 -0.19 4.58
CA GLY A 67 7.05 -1.33 4.65
C GLY A 67 5.64 -0.89 5.04
N THR A 68 5.41 0.42 5.12
CA THR A 68 4.14 1.03 5.45
C THR A 68 3.56 1.68 4.20
N VAL A 69 2.33 1.34 3.84
CA VAL A 69 1.54 2.14 2.92
C VAL A 69 0.86 3.23 3.74
N GLU A 70 1.46 4.42 3.79
CA GLU A 70 0.65 5.62 4.07
C GLU A 70 -0.10 5.92 2.78
N TYR A 71 -1.34 5.45 2.72
CA TYR A 71 -2.22 5.71 1.59
C TYR A 71 -2.60 7.20 1.63
N LYS A 72 -1.90 8.02 0.85
CA LYS A 72 -2.37 9.36 0.50
C LYS A 72 -3.09 9.23 -0.84
N ALA A 73 -4.41 9.16 -0.80
CA ALA A 73 -5.18 9.42 -2.00
C ALA A 73 -4.95 10.89 -2.43
N PRO A 74 -4.97 11.19 -3.74
CA PRO A 74 -4.63 12.50 -4.27
C PRO A 74 -5.53 13.66 -3.80
N ASP A 75 -6.64 13.37 -3.11
CA ASP A 75 -7.57 14.35 -2.53
C ASP A 75 -8.05 13.90 -1.14
N THR A 76 -7.15 13.68 -0.18
CA THR A 76 -7.55 13.28 1.19
C THR A 76 -6.64 13.89 2.25
N ASP A 77 -7.15 14.90 2.97
CA ASP A 77 -6.44 15.58 4.07
C ASP A 77 -6.62 14.91 5.45
N LEU A 78 -7.31 13.77 5.54
CA LEU A 78 -7.63 13.16 6.84
C LEU A 78 -7.28 11.66 6.89
N ILE A 79 -6.22 11.36 7.65
CA ILE A 79 -5.86 10.00 8.08
C ILE A 79 -6.28 9.86 9.55
N VAL A 80 -7.35 9.11 9.82
CA VAL A 80 -7.72 8.74 11.19
C VAL A 80 -6.94 7.49 11.59
N LYS A 81 -6.04 7.63 12.56
CA LYS A 81 -5.30 6.50 13.16
C LYS A 81 -6.12 5.90 14.29
N GLU A 82 -6.36 4.59 14.27
CA GLU A 82 -6.65 3.84 15.49
C GLU A 82 -5.74 2.62 15.66
N LYS A 83 -5.38 2.36 16.92
CA LYS A 83 -4.52 1.23 17.33
C LYS A 83 -5.30 -0.07 17.12
N GLY A 84 -5.12 -0.72 15.97
CA GLY A 84 -5.77 -2.01 15.73
C GLY A 84 -5.89 -2.48 14.29
N GLY A 85 -5.40 -1.72 13.30
CA GLY A 85 -5.12 -2.28 11.97
C GLY A 85 -6.31 -2.45 11.02
N MET A 86 -7.37 -1.64 11.15
CA MET A 86 -8.36 -1.49 10.07
C MET A 86 -8.14 -0.19 9.31
N PHE A 87 -7.99 -0.30 7.99
CA PHE A 87 -7.87 0.83 7.07
C PHE A 87 -9.16 0.92 6.25
N PHE A 88 -9.82 2.09 6.30
CA PHE A 88 -10.97 2.37 5.46
C PHE A 88 -10.60 3.49 4.47
N SER A 89 -10.73 3.21 3.17
CA SER A 89 -10.59 4.21 2.12
C SER A 89 -11.95 4.80 1.81
N MET A 90 -12.04 6.12 1.69
CA MET A 90 -13.27 6.83 1.37
C MET A 90 -13.13 7.54 0.02
N PRO A 91 -14.17 7.51 -0.85
CA PRO A 91 -14.18 8.38 -2.03
C PRO A 91 -14.12 9.85 -1.60
N GLY A 92 -13.32 10.67 -2.29
CA GLY A 92 -13.04 12.07 -1.91
C GLY A 92 -14.20 13.06 -2.08
N ASN A 93 -15.44 12.60 -2.27
CA ASN A 93 -16.60 13.43 -2.60
C ASN A 93 -17.74 13.30 -1.56
N ILE A 94 -17.38 13.10 -0.29
CA ILE A 94 -18.31 12.83 0.80
C ILE A 94 -18.45 14.10 1.65
N SER A 95 -19.68 14.50 1.98
CA SER A 95 -19.92 15.64 2.85
C SER A 95 -19.43 15.38 4.29
N GLU A 96 -19.08 16.43 5.02
CA GLU A 96 -18.64 16.35 6.42
C GLU A 96 -19.64 15.58 7.32
N LYS A 97 -20.93 15.68 7.00
CA LYS A 97 -22.04 14.99 7.67
C LYS A 97 -22.04 13.48 7.40
N GLU A 98 -21.73 13.08 6.17
CA GLU A 98 -21.62 11.67 5.78
C GLU A 98 -20.34 11.04 6.33
N ALA A 99 -19.23 11.77 6.32
CA ALA A 99 -17.98 11.33 6.95
C ALA A 99 -18.15 11.06 8.44
N LYS A 100 -18.88 11.92 9.16
CA LYS A 100 -19.21 11.73 10.57
C LYS A 100 -20.05 10.47 10.81
N ARG A 101 -21.10 10.28 10.01
CA ARG A 101 -21.98 9.09 10.10
C ARG A 101 -21.22 7.80 9.84
N LEU A 102 -20.34 7.79 8.85
CA LEU A 102 -19.53 6.62 8.53
C LEU A 102 -18.51 6.31 9.63
N LYS A 103 -17.91 7.34 10.24
CA LYS A 103 -17.02 7.17 11.39
C LYS A 103 -17.75 6.56 12.59
N GLU A 104 -18.98 7.00 12.86
CA GLU A 104 -19.85 6.41 13.89
C GLU A 104 -20.18 4.95 13.57
N LEU A 105 -20.44 4.64 12.30
CA LEU A 105 -20.72 3.28 11.83
C LEU A 105 -19.51 2.35 11.99
N PHE A 106 -18.31 2.82 11.64
CA PHE A 106 -17.07 2.04 11.81
C PHE A 106 -16.73 1.80 13.27
N ASN A 107 -16.95 2.80 14.16
CA ASN A 107 -16.77 2.60 15.59
C ASN A 107 -17.72 1.54 16.15
N LEU A 108 -18.98 1.53 15.71
CA LEU A 108 -19.95 0.49 16.08
C LEU A 108 -19.46 -0.91 15.68
N ILE A 109 -18.94 -1.07 14.45
CA ILE A 109 -18.38 -2.34 13.97
C ILE A 109 -17.14 -2.75 14.78
N ALA A 110 -16.24 -1.80 15.08
CA ALA A 110 -15.05 -2.07 15.86
C ALA A 110 -15.39 -2.54 17.29
N THR A 111 -16.46 -2.01 17.88
CA THR A 111 -16.94 -2.41 19.21
C THR A 111 -17.84 -3.66 19.19
N ALA A 112 -18.26 -4.13 18.02
CA ALA A 112 -19.16 -5.27 17.90
C ALA A 112 -18.45 -6.59 18.27
N PRO A 113 -19.16 -7.57 18.85
CA PRO A 113 -18.65 -8.92 19.10
C PRO A 113 -18.21 -9.59 17.79
N ALA A 114 -17.17 -10.44 17.85
CA ALA A 114 -16.58 -11.06 16.66
C ALA A 114 -17.60 -11.78 15.74
N GLY A 115 -18.67 -12.37 16.31
CA GLY A 115 -19.73 -13.04 15.54
C GLY A 115 -20.66 -12.10 14.77
N GLU A 116 -20.68 -10.80 15.08
CA GLU A 116 -21.49 -9.80 14.38
C GLU A 116 -20.68 -9.01 13.35
N ARG A 117 -19.34 -8.98 13.49
CA ARG A 117 -18.44 -8.24 12.60
C ARG A 117 -18.53 -8.70 11.15
N GLU A 118 -18.57 -10.00 10.92
CA GLU A 118 -18.63 -10.58 9.57
C GLU A 118 -19.90 -10.13 8.81
N ARG A 119 -21.06 -10.12 9.49
CA ARG A 119 -22.32 -9.64 8.91
C ARG A 119 -22.31 -8.14 8.63
N LEU A 120 -21.69 -7.37 9.52
CA LEU A 120 -21.61 -5.91 9.36
C LEU A 120 -20.65 -5.53 8.23
N GLU A 121 -19.53 -6.25 8.07
CA GLU A 121 -18.62 -6.09 6.94
C GLU A 121 -19.31 -6.42 5.61
N GLU A 122 -20.12 -7.48 5.57
CA GLU A 122 -20.89 -7.84 4.37
C GLU A 122 -21.92 -6.76 4.00
N LEU A 123 -22.66 -6.25 4.98
CA LEU A 123 -23.64 -5.17 4.76
C LEU A 123 -23.00 -3.87 4.28
N VAL A 124 -21.83 -3.52 4.83
CA VAL A 124 -21.05 -2.34 4.39
C VAL A 124 -20.55 -2.54 2.95
N ASN A 125 -20.06 -3.73 2.60
CA ASN A 125 -19.63 -4.04 1.23
C ASN A 125 -20.78 -3.99 0.21
N ILE A 126 -21.98 -4.44 0.59
CA ILE A 126 -23.18 -4.33 -0.25
C ILE A 126 -23.56 -2.86 -0.46
N PHE A 127 -23.50 -2.06 0.61
CA PHE A 127 -23.86 -0.64 0.56
C PHE A 127 -22.90 0.19 -0.30
N LEU A 128 -21.59 -0.11 -0.24
CA LEU A 128 -20.54 0.61 -0.98
C LEU A 128 -20.40 0.19 -2.45
N ARG A 129 -21.04 -0.89 -2.89
CA ARG A 129 -21.04 -1.36 -4.29
C ARG A 129 -22.20 -0.81 -5.14
N ARG A 130 -23.07 0.03 -4.57
CA ARG A 130 -24.10 0.80 -5.29
C ARG A 130 -23.59 2.19 -5.61
#